data_AF-A0A923LSA1-F1
#
_entry.id   AF-A0A923LSA1-F1
#
_cell.length_a   1.000
_cell.length_b   1.000
_cell.length_c   1.000
_cell.angle_alpha   90.00
_cell.angle_beta   90.00
_cell.angle_gamma   90.00
#
_symmetry.space_group_name_H-M   'P 1'
#
loop_
_entity.id
_entity.type
_entity.pdbx_description
1 polymer ?
#
loop_
_entity_poly.entity_id
_entity_poly.type
_entity_poly.pdbx_seq_one_letter_code
_entity_poly.pdbx_strand_id
1 'polypeptide(L)'
;MEYCKRFLRVLLVFVLANLALLETLAPPPDWLTLPLLFGLLAYYLWFHIRPRRAKGATHRLRALLGGYELLFVAFFVILAEMAFYPLLLATGALHRAVPALGAAPDWVFLAANLLLFVPLVGALLVNGFFRVLLTSKHLRVVWRVLLLLCWWVPLFNLYLFYRVLKAVRHEYYFELSRLENEAVHAENRDCETRYPIVLVHGIFFRDWQLVNYWGRIPRALTRCGATVFYGGQQSALPVAQSAAELAERLQAVLRETGAEKVNLIAHSKGGLDSRYAITRLGLAPHVASLTTVNTPHRGCIFAEELLRTLPKGVIAWMERRYNGLFRTLGDASPDFLGGVRDLTRENCLCFNRETPDQEGVFYQSVMSTMQKPSSAGFPLNLTWHLVRKYDREANDGLVARSSAEWGHFLGNLSASGRRGVSHGDVVDLMREDIPGFDVREFYIGLVKGLKEKGF
;
A
#
# COMPACT_ATOMS: atom_id res chain seq x y z
N MET A 1 -4.23 -29.11 -10.31
CA MET A 1 -5.09 -28.53 -11.36
C MET A 1 -4.46 -27.34 -12.13
N GLU A 2 -3.84 -26.34 -11.48
CA GLU A 2 -3.26 -25.18 -12.22
C GLU A 2 -1.99 -25.54 -13.04
N TYR A 3 -1.16 -26.46 -12.55
CA TYR A 3 0.01 -26.95 -13.31
C TYR A 3 -0.39 -27.56 -14.66
N CYS A 4 -1.45 -28.37 -14.69
CA CYS A 4 -2.00 -28.95 -15.93
C CYS A 4 -2.47 -27.86 -16.91
N LYS A 5 -3.15 -26.82 -16.40
CA LYS A 5 -3.60 -25.69 -17.24
C LYS A 5 -2.42 -24.92 -17.82
N ARG A 6 -1.36 -24.70 -17.05
CA ARG A 6 -0.14 -24.03 -17.53
C ARG A 6 0.60 -24.86 -18.56
N PHE A 7 0.74 -26.16 -18.31
CA PHE A 7 1.31 -27.09 -19.28
C PHE A 7 0.53 -27.04 -20.61
N LEU A 8 -0.81 -27.09 -20.55
CA LEU A 8 -1.65 -26.97 -21.74
C LEU A 8 -1.44 -25.63 -22.47
N ARG A 9 -1.34 -24.50 -21.74
CA ARG A 9 -1.08 -23.19 -22.36
C ARG A 9 0.26 -23.17 -23.11
N VAL A 10 1.31 -23.71 -22.49
CA VAL A 10 2.65 -23.83 -23.10
C VAL A 10 2.58 -24.72 -24.33
N LEU A 11 1.94 -25.89 -24.21
CA LEU A 11 1.78 -26.84 -25.31
C LEU A 11 1.04 -26.21 -26.51
N LEU A 12 -0.08 -25.53 -26.28
CA LEU A 12 -0.86 -24.92 -27.36
C LEU A 12 -0.07 -23.84 -28.12
N VAL A 13 0.69 -23.00 -27.40
CA VAL A 13 1.55 -21.98 -28.03
C VAL A 13 2.73 -22.63 -28.75
N PHE A 14 3.35 -23.66 -28.15
CA PHE A 14 4.45 -24.39 -28.76
C PHE A 14 4.02 -25.10 -30.05
N VAL A 15 2.86 -25.76 -30.05
CA VAL A 15 2.28 -26.40 -31.24
C VAL A 15 1.96 -25.38 -32.31
N LEU A 16 1.37 -24.23 -31.97
CA LEU A 16 1.13 -23.16 -32.95
C LEU A 16 2.43 -22.63 -33.57
N ALA A 17 3.45 -22.40 -32.73
CA ALA A 17 4.73 -21.86 -33.18
C ALA A 17 5.54 -22.85 -34.05
N ASN A 18 5.28 -24.15 -33.89
CA ASN A 18 5.95 -25.25 -34.60
C ASN A 18 5.04 -26.01 -35.57
N LEU A 19 3.85 -25.48 -35.89
CA LEU A 19 2.81 -26.23 -36.60
C LEU A 19 3.32 -26.78 -37.94
N ALA A 20 4.02 -25.95 -38.71
CA ALA A 20 4.59 -26.34 -39.99
C ALA A 20 5.60 -27.49 -39.84
N LEU A 21 6.51 -27.43 -38.85
CA LEU A 21 7.45 -28.52 -38.59
C LEU A 21 6.74 -29.79 -38.12
N LEU A 22 5.75 -29.66 -37.24
CA LEU A 22 5.00 -30.81 -36.74
C LEU A 22 4.20 -31.50 -37.86
N GLU A 23 3.61 -30.74 -38.78
CA GLU A 23 2.94 -31.28 -39.97
C GLU A 23 3.91 -32.03 -40.88
N THR A 24 5.16 -31.56 -41.04
CA THR A 24 6.16 -32.32 -41.81
C THR A 24 6.53 -33.64 -41.15
N LEU A 25 6.65 -33.68 -39.83
CA LEU A 25 7.06 -34.87 -39.07
C LEU A 25 5.93 -35.89 -38.94
N ALA A 26 4.69 -35.42 -38.78
CA ALA A 26 3.51 -36.23 -38.56
C ALA A 26 2.28 -35.52 -39.15
N PRO A 27 2.00 -35.68 -40.45
CA PRO A 27 0.92 -34.97 -41.11
C PRO A 27 -0.45 -35.38 -40.54
N PRO A 28 -1.28 -34.44 -40.06
CA PRO A 28 -2.65 -34.73 -39.67
C PRO A 28 -3.50 -35.04 -40.92
N PRO A 29 -4.70 -35.63 -40.76
CA PRO A 29 -5.65 -35.76 -41.86
C PRO A 29 -5.97 -34.40 -42.49
N ASP A 30 -6.07 -34.33 -43.82
CA ASP A 30 -6.24 -33.06 -44.56
C ASP A 30 -7.42 -32.19 -44.07
N TRP A 31 -8.50 -32.83 -43.64
CA TRP A 31 -9.69 -32.13 -43.12
C TRP A 31 -9.45 -31.45 -41.77
N LEU A 32 -8.40 -31.82 -41.03
CA LEU A 32 -8.10 -31.33 -39.69
C LEU A 32 -7.11 -30.16 -39.67
N THR A 33 -6.27 -30.01 -40.70
CA THR A 33 -5.18 -29.03 -40.77
C THR A 33 -5.67 -27.58 -40.61
N LEU A 34 -6.63 -27.15 -41.45
CA LEU A 34 -7.17 -25.79 -41.39
C LEU A 34 -7.96 -25.53 -40.09
N PRO A 35 -8.90 -26.40 -39.65
CA PRO A 35 -9.56 -26.23 -38.35
C PRO A 35 -8.59 -26.13 -37.17
N LEU A 36 -7.52 -26.93 -37.18
CA LEU A 36 -6.49 -26.90 -36.13
C LEU A 36 -5.76 -25.57 -36.10
N LEU A 37 -5.29 -25.06 -37.25
CA LEU A 37 -4.63 -23.76 -37.36
C LEU A 37 -5.55 -22.63 -36.86
N PHE A 38 -6.79 -22.57 -37.34
CA PHE A 38 -7.74 -21.54 -36.91
C PHE A 38 -8.06 -21.64 -35.43
N GLY A 39 -8.22 -22.85 -34.89
CA GLY A 39 -8.46 -23.09 -33.46
C GLY A 39 -7.29 -22.63 -32.60
N LEU A 40 -6.06 -22.95 -32.99
CA LEU A 40 -4.83 -22.52 -32.30
C LEU A 40 -4.64 -20.99 -32.37
N LEU A 41 -4.90 -20.38 -33.52
CA LEU A 41 -4.82 -18.93 -33.69
C LEU A 41 -5.89 -18.20 -32.87
N ALA A 42 -7.13 -18.69 -32.90
CA ALA A 42 -8.22 -18.14 -32.09
C ALA A 42 -7.90 -18.25 -30.59
N TYR A 43 -7.37 -19.39 -30.15
CA TYR A 43 -6.88 -19.57 -28.78
C TYR A 43 -5.75 -18.59 -28.46
N TYR A 44 -4.77 -18.42 -29.34
CA TYR A 44 -3.64 -17.52 -29.14
C TYR A 44 -4.09 -16.06 -28.99
N LEU A 45 -4.99 -15.59 -29.86
CA LEU A 45 -5.57 -14.25 -29.78
C LEU A 45 -6.39 -14.06 -28.49
N TRP A 46 -7.20 -15.06 -28.11
CA TRP A 46 -7.92 -15.05 -26.84
C TRP A 46 -6.97 -15.01 -25.63
N PHE A 47 -5.89 -15.79 -25.68
CA PHE A 47 -4.87 -15.88 -24.64
C PHE A 47 -4.18 -14.54 -24.43
N HIS A 48 -3.93 -13.77 -25.50
CA HIS A 48 -3.45 -12.39 -25.40
C HIS A 48 -4.39 -11.48 -24.60
N ILE A 49 -5.70 -11.65 -24.71
CA ILE A 49 -6.68 -10.78 -24.03
C ILE A 49 -6.86 -11.23 -22.58
N ARG A 50 -7.19 -12.51 -22.37
CA ARG A 50 -7.48 -13.10 -21.05
C ARG A 50 -6.61 -14.33 -20.77
N PRO A 51 -5.33 -14.14 -20.42
CA PRO A 51 -4.40 -15.25 -20.17
C PRO A 51 -4.84 -16.16 -19.01
N ARG A 52 -5.44 -15.55 -17.98
CA ARG A 52 -5.90 -16.25 -16.78
C ARG A 52 -7.10 -15.56 -16.15
N ARG A 53 -8.06 -16.37 -15.68
CA ARG A 53 -9.19 -15.89 -14.88
C ARG A 53 -8.73 -15.69 -13.43
N ALA A 54 -9.04 -14.52 -12.88
CA ALA A 54 -8.86 -14.21 -11.46
C ALA A 54 -10.16 -13.63 -10.91
N LYS A 55 -10.91 -14.46 -10.18
CA LYS A 55 -12.12 -14.03 -9.45
C LYS A 55 -11.69 -13.14 -8.27
N GLY A 56 -12.52 -12.17 -7.89
CA GLY A 56 -12.23 -11.22 -6.81
C GLY A 56 -11.14 -10.16 -7.10
N ALA A 57 -10.31 -10.37 -8.11
CA ALA A 57 -9.24 -9.44 -8.47
C ALA A 57 -9.74 -8.19 -9.20
N THR A 58 -9.19 -7.03 -8.83
CA THR A 58 -9.41 -5.75 -9.53
C THR A 58 -8.91 -5.79 -10.98
N HIS A 59 -9.35 -4.85 -11.82
CA HIS A 59 -8.89 -4.77 -13.22
C HIS A 59 -7.37 -4.73 -13.34
N ARG A 60 -6.70 -3.95 -12.48
CA ARG A 60 -5.24 -3.87 -12.40
C ARG A 60 -4.60 -5.23 -12.08
N LEU A 61 -5.09 -5.93 -11.04
CA LEU A 61 -4.53 -7.23 -10.64
C LEU A 61 -4.76 -8.31 -11.71
N ARG A 62 -5.90 -8.27 -12.41
CA ARG A 62 -6.15 -9.15 -13.56
C ARG A 62 -5.16 -8.91 -14.70
N ALA A 63 -4.88 -7.64 -15.01
CA ALA A 63 -3.88 -7.28 -16.01
C ALA A 63 -2.46 -7.69 -15.56
N LEU A 64 -2.10 -7.48 -14.29
CA LEU A 64 -0.83 -7.90 -13.70
C LEU A 64 -0.62 -9.41 -13.78
N LEU A 65 -1.62 -10.20 -13.36
CA LEU A 65 -1.59 -11.66 -13.44
C LEU A 65 -1.57 -12.14 -14.89
N GLY A 66 -2.35 -11.49 -15.76
CA GLY A 66 -2.32 -11.79 -17.19
C GLY A 66 -0.93 -11.57 -17.78
N GLY A 67 -0.28 -10.45 -17.44
CA GLY A 67 1.08 -10.17 -17.86
C GLY A 67 2.08 -11.22 -17.37
N TYR A 68 1.97 -11.62 -16.10
CA TYR A 68 2.75 -12.74 -15.54
C TYR A 68 2.57 -14.04 -16.33
N GLU A 69 1.35 -14.42 -16.68
CA GLU A 69 1.10 -15.70 -17.37
C GLU A 69 1.59 -15.68 -18.83
N LEU A 70 1.50 -14.54 -19.52
CA LEU A 70 2.07 -14.38 -20.87
C LEU A 70 3.59 -14.55 -20.85
N LEU A 71 4.27 -13.89 -19.92
CA LEU A 71 5.72 -14.00 -19.74
C LEU A 71 6.14 -15.42 -19.32
N PHE A 72 5.36 -16.06 -18.45
CA PHE A 72 5.59 -17.45 -18.04
C PHE A 72 5.51 -18.40 -19.23
N VAL A 73 4.45 -18.30 -20.04
CA VAL A 73 4.29 -19.16 -21.21
C VAL A 73 5.38 -18.90 -22.24
N ALA A 74 5.70 -17.65 -22.55
CA ALA A 74 6.78 -17.30 -23.46
C ALA A 74 8.12 -17.91 -23.00
N PHE A 75 8.46 -17.81 -21.71
CA PHE A 75 9.68 -18.39 -21.14
C PHE A 75 9.77 -19.91 -21.37
N PHE A 76 8.70 -20.66 -21.04
CA PHE A 76 8.71 -22.11 -21.19
C PHE A 76 8.63 -22.57 -22.64
N VAL A 77 8.00 -21.80 -23.53
CA VAL A 77 8.02 -22.05 -24.96
C VAL A 77 9.44 -21.84 -25.53
N ILE A 78 10.15 -20.79 -25.12
CA ILE A 78 11.57 -20.59 -25.50
C ILE A 78 12.43 -21.75 -25.01
N LEU A 79 12.23 -22.21 -23.77
CA LEU A 79 12.96 -23.35 -23.22
C LEU A 79 12.66 -24.65 -23.98
N ALA A 80 11.40 -24.89 -24.33
CA ALA A 80 10.99 -26.03 -25.14
C ALA A 80 11.62 -25.97 -26.54
N GLU A 81 11.65 -24.79 -27.17
CA GLU A 81 12.26 -24.57 -28.48
C GLU A 81 13.77 -24.86 -28.47
N MET A 82 14.48 -24.36 -27.44
CA MET A 82 15.92 -24.61 -27.26
C MET A 82 16.25 -26.10 -27.09
N ALA A 83 15.31 -26.91 -26.63
CA ALA A 83 15.47 -28.36 -26.54
C ALA A 83 15.01 -29.09 -27.82
N PHE A 84 13.94 -28.60 -28.46
CA PHE A 84 13.32 -29.22 -29.62
C PHE A 84 14.24 -29.21 -30.85
N TYR A 85 14.87 -28.08 -31.17
CA TYR A 85 15.72 -27.95 -32.35
C TYR A 85 16.95 -28.88 -32.31
N PRO A 86 17.75 -28.92 -31.23
CA PRO A 86 18.86 -29.88 -31.12
C PRO A 86 18.39 -31.33 -31.19
N LEU A 87 17.23 -31.66 -30.61
CA LEU A 87 16.67 -33.01 -30.66
C LEU A 87 16.31 -33.43 -32.09
N LEU A 88 15.70 -32.52 -32.88
CA LEU A 88 15.38 -32.77 -34.28
C LEU A 88 16.63 -33.04 -35.11
N LEU A 89 17.69 -32.23 -34.92
CA LEU A 89 18.97 -32.39 -35.60
C LEU A 89 19.66 -33.70 -35.19
N ALA A 90 19.72 -34.01 -33.89
CA ALA A 90 20.39 -35.20 -33.37
C ALA A 90 19.72 -36.51 -33.81
N THR A 91 18.39 -36.51 -33.98
CA THR A 91 17.62 -37.70 -34.38
C THR A 91 17.48 -37.86 -35.90
N GLY A 92 17.93 -36.86 -36.68
CA GLY A 92 17.71 -36.81 -38.14
C GLY A 92 16.24 -36.96 -38.53
N ALA A 93 15.31 -36.56 -37.64
CA ALA A 93 13.88 -36.78 -37.84
C ALA A 93 13.37 -35.96 -39.04
N LEU A 94 13.86 -34.72 -39.18
CA LEU A 94 13.50 -33.83 -40.27
C LEU A 94 14.00 -34.36 -41.62
N HIS A 95 15.27 -34.78 -41.69
CA HIS A 95 15.85 -35.40 -42.89
C HIS A 95 15.06 -36.65 -43.35
N ARG A 96 14.56 -37.46 -42.41
CA ARG A 96 13.75 -38.65 -42.72
C ARG A 96 12.31 -38.32 -43.15
N ALA A 97 11.74 -37.25 -42.61
CA ALA A 97 10.35 -36.87 -42.84
C ALA A 97 10.15 -36.14 -44.19
N VAL A 98 11.19 -35.50 -44.72
CA VAL A 98 11.12 -34.73 -45.97
C VAL A 98 12.07 -35.31 -47.04
N PRO A 99 11.85 -36.53 -47.55
CA PRO A 99 12.69 -37.09 -48.61
C PRO A 99 12.45 -36.46 -49.99
N ALA A 100 11.41 -35.63 -50.18
CA ALA A 100 10.92 -35.21 -51.49
C ALA A 100 10.88 -33.68 -51.78
N LEU A 101 11.09 -32.79 -50.80
CA LEU A 101 11.16 -31.34 -51.02
C LEU A 101 12.63 -30.86 -51.10
N GLY A 102 13.29 -31.35 -52.16
CA GLY A 102 14.47 -30.79 -52.85
C GLY A 102 15.62 -30.22 -52.04
N ALA A 103 16.75 -30.94 -51.98
CA ALA A 103 18.15 -30.47 -51.79
C ALA A 103 18.48 -29.46 -50.66
N ALA A 104 17.50 -28.98 -49.91
CA ALA A 104 17.65 -27.96 -48.90
C ALA A 104 18.12 -28.61 -47.59
N PRO A 105 19.19 -28.11 -46.96
CA PRO A 105 19.62 -28.62 -45.67
C PRO A 105 18.57 -28.39 -44.56
N ASP A 106 18.55 -29.26 -43.56
CA ASP A 106 17.66 -29.20 -42.38
C ASP A 106 17.58 -27.80 -41.72
N TRP A 107 18.69 -27.04 -41.72
CA TRP A 107 18.73 -25.70 -41.14
C TRP A 107 17.79 -24.70 -41.84
N VAL A 108 17.45 -24.91 -43.11
CA VAL A 108 16.52 -24.03 -43.86
C VAL A 108 15.13 -24.10 -43.27
N PHE A 109 14.64 -25.30 -42.95
CA PHE A 109 13.33 -25.49 -42.33
C PHE A 109 13.30 -24.96 -40.90
N LEU A 110 14.38 -25.15 -40.13
CA LEU A 110 14.52 -24.58 -38.79
C LEU A 110 14.55 -23.04 -38.83
N ALA A 111 15.22 -22.45 -39.81
CA ALA A 111 15.26 -21.00 -40.00
C ALA A 111 13.88 -20.46 -40.41
N ALA A 112 13.16 -21.14 -41.29
CA ALA A 112 11.80 -20.78 -41.68
C ALA A 112 10.83 -20.84 -40.48
N ASN A 113 10.91 -21.90 -39.65
CA ASN A 113 10.12 -22.00 -38.44
C ASN A 113 10.48 -20.90 -37.43
N LEU A 114 11.77 -20.57 -37.31
CA LEU A 114 12.22 -19.49 -36.43
C LEU A 114 11.61 -18.13 -36.82
N LEU A 115 11.41 -17.87 -38.13
CA LEU A 115 10.74 -16.65 -38.61
C LEU A 115 9.26 -16.57 -38.19
N LEU A 116 8.60 -17.69 -37.90
CA LEU A 116 7.24 -17.74 -37.35
C LEU A 116 7.26 -17.70 -35.81
N PHE A 117 8.17 -18.44 -35.20
CA PHE A 117 8.35 -18.52 -33.75
C PHE A 117 8.63 -17.16 -33.11
N VAL A 118 9.62 -16.42 -33.66
CA VAL A 118 10.09 -15.14 -33.10
C VAL A 118 8.95 -14.11 -32.95
N PRO A 119 8.13 -13.80 -33.97
CA PRO A 119 7.04 -12.84 -33.80
C PRO A 119 5.94 -13.35 -32.86
N LEU A 120 5.60 -14.64 -32.88
CA LEU A 120 4.57 -15.21 -32.00
C LEU A 120 4.98 -15.14 -30.52
N VAL A 121 6.20 -15.55 -30.19
CA VAL A 121 6.69 -15.48 -28.81
C VAL A 121 7.02 -14.04 -28.43
N GLY A 122 7.56 -13.24 -29.36
CA GLY A 122 7.84 -11.82 -29.19
C GLY A 122 6.58 -11.03 -28.81
N ALA A 123 5.44 -11.28 -29.45
CA ALA A 123 4.19 -10.63 -29.10
C ALA A 123 3.70 -10.98 -27.69
N LEU A 124 3.87 -12.23 -27.23
CA LEU A 124 3.57 -12.63 -25.84
C LEU A 124 4.47 -11.86 -24.85
N LEU A 125 5.76 -11.76 -25.15
CA LEU A 125 6.73 -11.02 -24.34
C LEU A 125 6.36 -9.54 -24.25
N VAL A 126 6.10 -8.87 -25.37
CA VAL A 126 5.74 -7.45 -25.42
C VAL A 126 4.44 -7.18 -24.66
N ASN A 127 3.39 -7.94 -24.92
CA ASN A 127 2.11 -7.78 -24.22
C ASN A 127 2.25 -8.06 -22.72
N GLY A 128 2.92 -9.15 -22.36
CA GLY A 128 3.18 -9.51 -20.97
C GLY A 128 3.99 -8.44 -20.23
N PHE A 129 5.02 -7.92 -20.90
CA PHE A 129 5.89 -6.86 -20.41
C PHE A 129 5.13 -5.57 -20.13
N PHE A 130 4.40 -5.02 -21.10
CA PHE A 130 3.68 -3.76 -20.90
C PHE A 130 2.60 -3.87 -19.83
N ARG A 131 1.92 -5.02 -19.74
CA ARG A 131 0.98 -5.27 -18.63
C ARG A 131 1.68 -5.18 -17.29
N VAL A 132 2.79 -5.90 -17.10
CA VAL A 132 3.54 -5.87 -15.83
C VAL A 132 4.08 -4.46 -15.54
N LEU A 133 4.67 -3.80 -16.54
CA LEU A 133 5.26 -2.47 -16.42
C LEU A 133 4.25 -1.42 -15.96
N LEU A 134 3.07 -1.41 -16.56
CA LEU A 134 2.03 -0.41 -16.33
C LEU A 134 1.20 -0.70 -15.07
N THR A 135 1.14 -1.96 -14.62
CA THR A 135 0.23 -2.36 -13.53
C THR A 135 0.92 -2.68 -12.21
N SER A 136 2.21 -3.03 -12.21
CA SER A 136 2.96 -3.32 -10.98
C SER A 136 3.28 -2.05 -10.20
N LYS A 137 3.01 -2.07 -8.89
CA LYS A 137 3.43 -1.03 -7.94
C LYS A 137 4.78 -1.33 -7.30
N HIS A 138 5.10 -2.61 -7.09
CA HIS A 138 6.27 -3.01 -6.29
C HIS A 138 7.52 -3.24 -7.14
N LEU A 139 7.39 -3.27 -8.48
CA LEU A 139 8.54 -3.37 -9.37
C LEU A 139 9.29 -2.04 -9.43
N ARG A 140 10.48 -2.00 -8.83
CA ARG A 140 11.38 -0.83 -8.83
C ARG A 140 11.72 -0.39 -10.25
N VAL A 141 11.90 0.92 -10.44
CA VAL A 141 12.23 1.55 -11.73
C VAL A 141 13.47 0.93 -12.38
N VAL A 142 14.50 0.61 -11.60
CA VAL A 142 15.72 -0.04 -12.12
C VAL A 142 15.40 -1.35 -12.85
N TRP A 143 14.50 -2.18 -12.32
CA TRP A 143 14.10 -3.43 -12.98
C TRP A 143 13.27 -3.18 -14.25
N ARG A 144 12.49 -2.10 -14.28
CA ARG A 144 11.76 -1.68 -15.48
C ARG A 144 12.72 -1.27 -16.59
N VAL A 145 13.73 -0.47 -16.26
CA VAL A 145 14.76 0.00 -17.21
C VAL A 145 15.63 -1.17 -17.69
N LEU A 146 16.09 -2.04 -16.79
CA LEU A 146 16.86 -3.22 -17.17
C LEU A 146 16.08 -4.16 -18.09
N LEU A 147 14.78 -4.36 -17.86
CA LEU A 147 13.93 -5.10 -18.79
C LEU A 147 13.85 -4.42 -20.15
N LEU A 148 13.62 -3.11 -20.21
CA LEU A 148 13.54 -2.38 -21.48
C LEU A 148 14.84 -2.50 -22.30
N LEU A 149 15.99 -2.43 -21.64
CA LEU A 149 17.29 -2.37 -22.31
C LEU A 149 17.90 -3.75 -22.60
N CYS A 150 17.57 -4.78 -21.80
CA CYS A 150 18.29 -6.05 -21.82
C CYS A 150 17.42 -7.28 -22.13
N TRP A 151 16.16 -7.12 -22.54
CA TRP A 151 15.27 -8.23 -22.91
C TRP A 151 15.72 -9.04 -24.14
N TRP A 152 16.69 -8.56 -24.91
CA TRP A 152 17.26 -9.26 -26.08
C TRP A 152 18.56 -10.04 -25.75
N VAL A 153 19.10 -9.91 -24.54
CA VAL A 153 20.39 -10.53 -24.14
C VAL A 153 20.17 -11.96 -23.61
N PRO A 154 20.70 -13.02 -24.26
CA PRO A 154 20.54 -14.40 -23.78
C PRO A 154 21.09 -14.61 -22.35
N LEU A 155 20.50 -15.53 -21.59
CA LEU A 155 20.82 -15.89 -20.18
C LEU A 155 20.62 -14.79 -19.11
N PHE A 156 21.08 -13.54 -19.33
CA PHE A 156 20.80 -12.39 -18.46
C PHE A 156 19.29 -12.15 -18.32
N ASN A 157 18.56 -12.41 -19.40
CA ASN A 157 17.11 -12.36 -19.46
C ASN A 157 16.43 -13.42 -18.57
N LEU A 158 17.03 -14.61 -18.36
CA LEU A 158 16.43 -15.67 -17.53
C LEU A 158 16.40 -15.25 -16.05
N TYR A 159 17.50 -14.68 -15.55
CA TYR A 159 17.57 -14.15 -14.19
C TYR A 159 16.63 -12.94 -14.01
N LEU A 160 16.65 -12.03 -14.97
CA LEU A 160 15.80 -10.84 -14.98
C LEU A 160 14.31 -11.21 -14.99
N PHE A 161 13.90 -12.15 -15.86
CA PHE A 161 12.54 -12.69 -15.88
C PHE A 161 12.18 -13.38 -14.58
N TYR A 162 13.02 -14.25 -14.04
CA TYR A 162 12.76 -14.90 -12.75
C TYR A 162 12.50 -13.86 -11.64
N ARG A 163 13.33 -12.81 -11.56
CA ARG A 163 13.19 -11.75 -10.55
C ARG A 163 11.89 -10.97 -10.72
N VAL A 164 11.54 -10.60 -11.95
CA VAL A 164 10.32 -9.85 -12.27
C VAL A 164 9.09 -10.71 -12.01
N LEU A 165 9.06 -11.94 -12.51
CA LEU A 165 7.97 -12.89 -12.29
C LEU A 165 7.76 -13.18 -10.80
N LYS A 166 8.85 -13.34 -10.03
CA LYS A 166 8.78 -13.52 -8.58
C LYS A 166 8.19 -12.29 -7.88
N ALA A 167 8.63 -11.09 -8.26
CA ALA A 167 8.11 -9.84 -7.69
C ALA A 167 6.62 -9.63 -7.99
N VAL A 168 6.22 -9.79 -9.26
CA VAL A 168 4.84 -9.67 -9.72
C VAL A 168 3.93 -10.68 -9.04
N ARG A 169 4.38 -11.94 -8.92
CA ARG A 169 3.62 -12.99 -8.25
C ARG A 169 3.38 -12.66 -6.78
N HIS A 170 4.41 -12.20 -6.07
CA HIS A 170 4.26 -11.78 -4.67
C HIS A 170 3.32 -10.58 -4.55
N GLU A 171 3.44 -9.58 -5.42
CA GLU A 171 2.53 -8.42 -5.43
C GLU A 171 1.09 -8.87 -5.64
N TYR A 172 0.83 -9.74 -6.62
CA TYR A 172 -0.51 -10.23 -6.91
C TYR A 172 -1.15 -10.95 -5.71
N TYR A 173 -0.45 -11.90 -5.10
CA TYR A 173 -1.02 -12.67 -3.97
C TYR A 173 -1.18 -11.82 -2.71
N PHE A 174 -0.25 -10.91 -2.44
CA PHE A 174 -0.36 -9.98 -1.32
C PHE A 174 -1.59 -9.08 -1.47
N GLU A 175 -1.75 -8.48 -2.65
CA GLU A 175 -2.88 -7.60 -2.95
C GLU A 175 -4.23 -8.35 -3.00
N LEU A 176 -4.26 -9.57 -3.52
CA LEU A 176 -5.47 -10.39 -3.54
C LEU A 176 -5.88 -10.80 -2.12
N SER A 177 -4.95 -11.30 -1.31
CA SER A 177 -5.21 -11.66 0.08
C SER A 177 -5.73 -10.46 0.87
N ARG A 178 -5.20 -9.26 0.61
CA ARG A 178 -5.72 -8.03 1.20
C ARG A 178 -7.17 -7.76 0.82
N LEU A 179 -7.53 -7.89 -0.46
CA LEU A 179 -8.91 -7.70 -0.93
C LEU A 179 -9.86 -8.74 -0.33
N GLU A 180 -9.41 -9.99 -0.19
CA GLU A 180 -10.17 -11.07 0.43
C GLU A 180 -10.40 -10.79 1.91
N ASN A 181 -9.37 -10.36 2.66
CA ASN A 181 -9.50 -9.98 4.07
C ASN A 181 -10.45 -8.79 4.24
N GLU A 182 -10.27 -7.71 3.45
CA GLU A 182 -11.19 -6.55 3.49
C GLU A 182 -12.65 -6.98 3.21
N ALA A 183 -12.87 -7.96 2.32
CA ALA A 183 -14.21 -8.48 2.04
C ALA A 183 -14.78 -9.28 3.22
N VAL A 184 -13.96 -10.10 3.88
CA VAL A 184 -14.37 -10.85 5.09
C VAL A 184 -14.73 -9.88 6.22
N HIS A 185 -13.94 -8.83 6.45
CA HIS A 185 -14.24 -7.80 7.44
C HIS A 185 -15.54 -7.05 7.13
N ALA A 186 -15.79 -6.77 5.84
CA ALA A 186 -17.04 -6.16 5.38
C ALA A 186 -18.26 -7.07 5.60
N GLU A 187 -18.14 -8.36 5.27
CA GLU A 187 -19.20 -9.34 5.47
C GLU A 187 -19.55 -9.50 6.95
N ASN A 188 -18.54 -9.54 7.82
CA ASN A 188 -18.72 -9.64 9.27
C ASN A 188 -19.12 -8.32 9.94
N ARG A 189 -19.15 -7.20 9.19
CA ARG A 189 -19.34 -5.84 9.71
C ARG A 189 -18.42 -5.56 10.91
N ASP A 190 -17.16 -5.95 10.80
CA ASP A 190 -16.21 -5.95 11.92
C ASP A 190 -15.97 -4.57 12.54
N CYS A 191 -16.26 -3.48 11.84
CA CYS A 191 -16.09 -2.11 12.31
C CYS A 191 -17.41 -1.41 12.73
N GLU A 192 -18.54 -2.13 12.73
CA GLU A 192 -19.83 -1.61 13.21
C GLU A 192 -19.84 -1.51 14.75
N THR A 193 -19.37 -0.38 15.24
CA THR A 193 -19.38 0.00 16.66
C THR A 193 -20.75 0.53 17.09
N ARG A 194 -21.04 0.49 18.40
CA ARG A 194 -22.28 1.03 18.98
C ARG A 194 -22.33 2.55 18.82
N TYR A 195 -21.21 3.23 19.01
CA TYR A 195 -21.08 4.68 18.87
C TYR A 195 -20.25 5.07 17.64
N PRO A 196 -20.64 6.15 16.92
CA PRO A 196 -19.91 6.59 15.74
C PRO A 196 -18.46 6.98 16.07
N ILE A 197 -17.59 6.79 15.08
CA ILE A 197 -16.16 7.06 15.19
C ILE A 197 -15.89 8.48 14.71
N VAL A 198 -15.14 9.25 15.49
CA VAL A 198 -14.64 10.57 15.08
C VAL A 198 -13.12 10.51 15.01
N LEU A 199 -12.61 10.73 13.81
CA LEU A 199 -11.18 10.78 13.53
C LEU A 199 -10.67 12.21 13.78
N VAL A 200 -9.73 12.36 14.71
CA VAL A 200 -9.22 13.67 15.18
C VAL A 200 -7.76 13.85 14.76
N HIS A 201 -7.50 14.68 13.76
CA HIS A 201 -6.16 14.87 13.23
C HIS A 201 -5.24 15.70 14.14
N GLY A 202 -3.93 15.68 13.85
CA GLY A 202 -2.93 16.46 14.56
C GLY A 202 -2.56 17.78 13.91
N ILE A 203 -1.38 18.30 14.28
CA ILE A 203 -0.79 19.52 13.74
C ILE A 203 -0.26 19.30 12.31
N PHE A 204 -0.22 20.37 11.52
CA PHE A 204 0.27 20.47 10.13
C PHE A 204 -0.64 20.03 8.98
N PHE A 205 -1.72 19.28 9.21
CA PHE A 205 -2.53 18.77 8.09
C PHE A 205 -3.98 18.50 8.52
N ARG A 206 -4.95 18.75 7.62
CA ARG A 206 -6.41 18.67 7.85
C ARG A 206 -7.02 17.41 7.23
N ASP A 207 -8.16 16.95 7.76
CA ASP A 207 -8.90 15.77 7.26
C ASP A 207 -10.00 16.08 6.21
N TRP A 208 -10.48 17.33 6.08
CA TRP A 208 -11.57 17.71 5.14
C TRP A 208 -11.15 18.47 3.86
N GLN A 209 -9.87 18.50 3.48
CA GLN A 209 -9.39 19.19 2.26
C GLN A 209 -8.94 18.25 1.13
N LEU A 210 -8.50 18.82 0.00
CA LEU A 210 -8.09 18.18 -1.28
C LEU A 210 -7.42 16.81 -1.15
N VAL A 211 -6.66 16.60 -0.07
CA VAL A 211 -6.07 15.31 0.32
C VAL A 211 -6.49 15.01 1.75
N ASN A 212 -7.19 13.89 1.97
CA ASN A 212 -7.62 13.46 3.30
C ASN A 212 -6.41 13.03 4.16
N TYR A 213 -6.33 13.56 5.38
CA TYR A 213 -5.30 13.26 6.40
C TYR A 213 -5.13 11.76 6.67
N TRP A 214 -6.24 11.05 6.78
CA TRP A 214 -6.32 9.65 7.15
C TRP A 214 -6.17 8.70 5.94
N GLY A 215 -5.74 9.23 4.79
CA GLY A 215 -5.46 8.45 3.60
C GLY A 215 -6.61 7.52 3.20
N ARG A 216 -6.33 6.20 3.18
CA ARG A 216 -7.26 5.14 2.81
C ARG A 216 -8.06 4.58 4.00
N ILE A 217 -7.74 4.95 5.23
CA ILE A 217 -8.32 4.40 6.47
C ILE A 217 -9.84 4.58 6.53
N PRO A 218 -10.42 5.78 6.34
CA PRO A 218 -11.86 6.00 6.56
C PRO A 218 -12.72 5.16 5.62
N ARG A 219 -12.29 5.01 4.37
CA ARG A 219 -12.98 4.18 3.37
C ARG A 219 -12.94 2.69 3.75
N ALA A 220 -11.85 2.21 4.34
CA ALA A 220 -11.75 0.83 4.80
C ALA A 220 -12.68 0.57 5.98
N LEU A 221 -12.69 1.46 6.97
CA LEU A 221 -13.58 1.38 8.13
C LEU A 221 -15.06 1.42 7.73
N THR A 222 -15.44 2.35 6.85
CA THR A 222 -16.83 2.50 6.38
C THR A 222 -17.31 1.26 5.63
N ARG A 223 -16.45 0.65 4.79
CA ARG A 223 -16.76 -0.63 4.13
C ARG A 223 -16.99 -1.77 5.12
N CYS A 224 -16.35 -1.71 6.27
CA CYS A 224 -16.50 -2.68 7.35
C CYS A 224 -17.63 -2.34 8.33
N GLY A 225 -18.49 -1.37 8.01
CA GLY A 225 -19.70 -1.03 8.78
C GLY A 225 -19.56 0.14 9.75
N ALA A 226 -18.40 0.80 9.83
CA ALA A 226 -18.25 1.95 10.72
C ALA A 226 -18.98 3.20 10.19
N THR A 227 -19.62 3.93 11.10
CA THR A 227 -20.05 5.32 10.86
C THR A 227 -18.90 6.25 11.24
N VAL A 228 -18.30 6.92 10.26
CA VAL A 228 -17.06 7.71 10.45
C VAL A 228 -17.30 9.19 10.20
N PHE A 229 -16.88 10.01 11.15
CA PHE A 229 -16.84 11.47 11.09
C PHE A 229 -15.41 11.99 11.32
N TYR A 230 -15.25 13.29 11.09
CA TYR A 230 -13.99 14.03 11.23
C TYR A 230 -14.11 15.10 12.31
N GLY A 231 -13.00 15.35 13.01
CA GLY A 231 -12.93 16.27 14.14
C GLY A 231 -13.12 17.75 13.77
N GLY A 232 -12.77 18.17 12.55
CA GLY A 232 -13.13 19.51 12.06
C GLY A 232 -12.27 20.66 12.61
N GLN A 233 -11.34 20.41 13.53
CA GLN A 233 -10.60 21.45 14.25
C GLN A 233 -9.34 21.95 13.51
N GLN A 234 -9.03 23.24 13.59
CA GLN A 234 -7.85 23.81 12.93
C GLN A 234 -6.54 23.17 13.43
N SER A 235 -5.67 22.78 12.49
CA SER A 235 -4.46 22.01 12.83
C SER A 235 -3.41 22.83 13.59
N ALA A 236 -3.34 24.13 13.34
CA ALA A 236 -2.26 24.98 13.83
C ALA A 236 -2.58 25.67 15.16
N LEU A 237 -3.84 25.71 15.60
CA LEU A 237 -4.23 26.41 16.82
C LEU A 237 -3.66 25.76 18.09
N PRO A 238 -3.52 26.51 19.19
CA PRO A 238 -3.31 25.94 20.52
C PRO A 238 -4.35 24.87 20.87
N VAL A 239 -3.98 23.94 21.76
CA VAL A 239 -4.80 22.78 22.15
C VAL A 239 -6.17 23.21 22.66
N ALA A 240 -6.22 24.20 23.55
CA ALA A 240 -7.48 24.68 24.13
C ALA A 240 -8.45 25.22 23.07
N GLN A 241 -7.96 25.95 22.07
CA GLN A 241 -8.79 26.52 21.00
C GLN A 241 -9.24 25.43 20.01
N SER A 242 -8.32 24.54 19.63
CA SER A 242 -8.66 23.40 18.76
C SER A 242 -9.69 22.47 19.42
N ALA A 243 -9.58 22.29 20.74
CA ALA A 243 -10.51 21.50 21.52
C ALA A 243 -11.92 22.13 21.59
N ALA A 244 -12.02 23.46 21.58
CA ALA A 244 -13.31 24.15 21.52
C ALA A 244 -14.03 23.89 20.19
N GLU A 245 -13.31 24.02 19.07
CA GLU A 245 -13.85 23.68 17.74
C GLU A 245 -14.23 22.19 17.66
N LEU A 246 -13.38 21.31 18.18
CA LEU A 246 -13.67 19.88 18.27
C LEU A 246 -14.94 19.63 19.09
N ALA A 247 -15.12 20.33 20.22
CA ALA A 247 -16.30 20.16 21.07
C ALA A 247 -17.60 20.52 20.35
N GLU A 248 -17.60 21.64 19.62
CA GLU A 248 -18.74 22.04 18.79
C GLU A 248 -19.03 20.98 17.71
N ARG A 249 -17.98 20.46 17.07
CA ARG A 249 -18.12 19.41 16.05
C ARG A 249 -18.68 18.12 16.63
N LEU A 250 -18.21 17.68 17.80
CA LEU A 250 -18.70 16.47 18.46
C LEU A 250 -20.19 16.61 18.83
N GLN A 251 -20.60 17.76 19.35
CA GLN A 251 -22.02 18.02 19.61
C GLN A 251 -22.86 18.00 18.33
N ALA A 252 -22.34 18.54 17.22
CA ALA A 252 -23.02 18.47 15.93
C ALA A 252 -23.18 17.02 15.44
N VAL A 253 -22.15 16.18 15.58
CA VAL A 253 -22.20 14.75 15.23
C VAL A 253 -23.24 14.01 16.07
N LEU A 254 -23.29 14.26 17.38
CA LEU A 254 -24.28 13.65 18.28
C LEU A 254 -25.71 14.05 17.89
N ARG A 255 -25.95 15.33 17.56
CA ARG A 255 -27.26 15.79 17.05
C ARG A 255 -27.62 15.17 15.70
N GLU A 256 -26.66 15.04 14.79
CA GLU A 256 -26.87 14.48 13.45
C GLU A 256 -27.19 12.98 13.50
N THR A 257 -26.52 12.24 14.39
CA THR A 257 -26.65 10.78 14.49
C THR A 257 -27.70 10.31 15.47
N GLY A 258 -28.07 11.15 16.45
CA GLY A 258 -28.88 10.75 17.59
C GLY A 258 -28.15 9.82 18.58
N ALA A 259 -26.83 9.63 18.42
CA ALA A 259 -26.04 8.81 19.33
C ALA A 259 -25.81 9.52 20.67
N GLU A 260 -25.74 8.74 21.75
CA GLU A 260 -25.46 9.27 23.10
C GLU A 260 -23.99 9.63 23.30
N LYS A 261 -23.09 8.88 22.64
CA LYS A 261 -21.63 9.04 22.75
C LYS A 261 -20.95 8.88 21.39
N VAL A 262 -19.66 9.19 21.35
CA VAL A 262 -18.75 8.93 20.22
C VAL A 262 -17.50 8.15 20.64
N ASN A 263 -16.87 7.47 19.69
CA ASN A 263 -15.53 6.89 19.82
C ASN A 263 -14.50 7.78 19.14
N LEU A 264 -13.57 8.36 19.90
CA LEU A 264 -12.52 9.21 19.36
C LEU A 264 -11.29 8.37 18.98
N ILE A 265 -10.81 8.55 17.76
CA ILE A 265 -9.49 8.06 17.34
C ILE A 265 -8.67 9.26 16.92
N ALA A 266 -7.67 9.59 17.73
CA ALA A 266 -6.95 10.84 17.64
C ALA A 266 -5.47 10.60 17.37
N HIS A 267 -4.89 11.35 16.43
CA HIS A 267 -3.48 11.23 16.09
C HIS A 267 -2.68 12.46 16.52
N SER A 268 -1.47 12.25 17.04
CA SER A 268 -0.54 13.34 17.37
C SER A 268 -1.19 14.36 18.32
N LYS A 269 -1.11 15.66 18.02
CA LYS A 269 -1.78 16.74 18.79
C LYS A 269 -3.28 16.50 19.00
N GLY A 270 -3.98 15.85 18.08
CA GLY A 270 -5.43 15.60 18.20
C GLY A 270 -5.80 14.82 19.47
N GLY A 271 -4.89 14.01 20.01
CA GLY A 271 -5.10 13.32 21.29
C GLY A 271 -5.10 14.26 22.48
N LEU A 272 -4.31 15.34 22.45
CA LEU A 272 -4.35 16.40 23.47
C LEU A 272 -5.62 17.25 23.32
N ASP A 273 -6.00 17.59 22.08
CA ASP A 273 -7.25 18.30 21.80
C ASP A 273 -8.46 17.53 22.34
N SER A 274 -8.49 16.21 22.10
CA SER A 274 -9.54 15.31 22.59
C SER A 274 -9.58 15.25 24.12
N ARG A 275 -8.41 15.10 24.78
CA ARG A 275 -8.34 15.08 26.26
C ARG A 275 -8.81 16.40 26.86
N TYR A 276 -8.44 17.54 26.27
CA TYR A 276 -8.89 18.84 26.72
C TYR A 276 -10.41 18.97 26.58
N ALA A 277 -10.97 18.59 25.43
CA ALA A 277 -12.41 18.66 25.19
C ALA A 277 -13.20 17.77 26.19
N ILE A 278 -12.70 16.56 26.46
CA ILE A 278 -13.30 15.63 27.43
C ILE A 278 -13.32 16.24 28.85
N THR A 279 -12.16 16.68 29.34
CA THR A 279 -12.00 17.05 30.76
C THR A 279 -12.38 18.50 31.05
N ARG A 280 -12.09 19.43 30.14
CA ARG A 280 -12.23 20.88 30.40
C ARG A 280 -13.47 21.49 29.75
N LEU A 281 -14.04 20.84 28.74
CA LEU A 281 -15.21 21.33 28.00
C LEU A 281 -16.47 20.47 28.21
N GLY A 282 -16.47 19.60 29.23
CA GLY A 282 -17.65 18.86 29.66
C GLY A 282 -18.11 17.75 28.71
N LEU A 283 -17.23 17.24 27.84
CA LEU A 283 -17.60 16.18 26.90
C LEU A 283 -17.47 14.76 27.45
N ALA A 284 -16.95 14.56 28.66
CA ALA A 284 -16.83 13.22 29.26
C ALA A 284 -18.11 12.36 29.16
N PRO A 285 -19.33 12.88 29.43
CA PRO A 285 -20.55 12.08 29.30
C PRO A 285 -20.86 11.64 27.86
N HIS A 286 -20.30 12.33 26.86
CA HIS A 286 -20.57 12.16 25.43
C HIS A 286 -19.46 11.41 24.68
N VAL A 287 -18.43 10.94 25.38
CA VAL A 287 -17.33 10.19 24.79
C VAL A 287 -17.29 8.81 25.41
N ALA A 288 -17.34 7.77 24.58
CA ALA A 288 -17.27 6.38 25.03
C ALA A 288 -15.82 5.93 25.16
N SER A 289 -14.99 6.25 24.16
CA SER A 289 -13.57 5.94 24.16
C SER A 289 -12.73 7.05 23.53
N LEU A 290 -11.47 7.15 23.97
CA LEU A 290 -10.41 7.88 23.31
C LEU A 290 -9.24 6.95 23.06
N THR A 291 -8.99 6.70 21.78
CA THR A 291 -7.78 6.04 21.29
C THR A 291 -6.80 7.09 20.79
N THR A 292 -5.62 7.21 21.39
CA THR A 292 -4.56 8.08 20.89
C THR A 292 -3.50 7.30 20.11
N VAL A 293 -3.12 7.82 18.95
CA VAL A 293 -2.11 7.24 18.05
C VAL A 293 -0.97 8.23 17.97
N ASN A 294 0.21 7.84 18.49
CA ASN A 294 1.43 8.65 18.46
C ASN A 294 1.25 10.08 19.05
N THR A 295 0.37 10.24 20.04
CA THR A 295 0.14 11.53 20.69
C THR A 295 1.29 11.87 21.65
N PRO A 296 1.87 13.08 21.62
CA PRO A 296 2.92 13.46 22.55
C PRO A 296 2.34 13.84 23.93
N HIS A 297 1.82 12.87 24.69
CA HIS A 297 1.24 13.09 26.02
C HIS A 297 2.22 13.72 27.00
N ARG A 298 3.53 13.50 26.84
CA ARG A 298 4.59 14.12 27.66
C ARG A 298 5.44 15.12 26.86
N GLY A 299 4.90 15.60 25.74
CA GLY A 299 5.51 16.58 24.86
C GLY A 299 6.69 16.06 24.06
N CYS A 300 7.30 16.96 23.31
CA CYS A 300 8.44 16.75 22.44
C CYS A 300 9.64 17.53 22.97
N ILE A 301 10.62 16.85 23.58
CA ILE A 301 11.79 17.53 24.19
C ILE A 301 12.57 18.31 23.14
N PHE A 302 12.75 17.74 21.94
CA PHE A 302 13.47 18.42 20.87
C PHE A 302 12.77 19.72 20.43
N ALA A 303 11.44 19.80 20.49
CA ALA A 303 10.71 21.01 20.11
C ALA A 303 10.98 22.14 21.13
N GLU A 304 10.99 21.80 22.42
CA GLU A 304 11.36 22.72 23.50
C GLU A 304 12.79 23.23 23.34
N GLU A 305 13.75 22.33 23.07
CA GLU A 305 15.15 22.69 22.87
C GLU A 305 15.37 23.53 21.60
N LEU A 306 14.66 23.25 20.51
CA LEU A 306 14.70 24.09 19.30
C LEU A 306 14.16 25.49 19.58
N LEU A 307 13.05 25.63 20.32
CA LEU A 307 12.49 26.93 20.68
C LEU A 307 13.43 27.74 21.59
N ARG A 308 14.21 27.07 22.47
CA ARG A 308 15.20 27.72 23.34
C ARG A 308 16.46 28.15 22.60
N THR A 309 16.91 27.36 21.63
CA THR A 309 18.22 27.54 20.99
C THR A 309 18.18 28.32 19.68
N LEU A 310 17.07 28.28 18.95
CA LEU A 310 16.97 28.98 17.65
C LEU A 310 16.90 30.50 17.83
N PRO A 311 17.57 31.28 16.95
CA PRO A 311 17.44 32.73 16.96
C PRO A 311 15.98 33.16 16.78
N LYS A 312 15.54 34.18 17.53
CA LYS A 312 14.16 34.71 17.46
C LYS A 312 13.73 35.06 16.03
N GLY A 313 14.64 35.55 15.20
CA GLY A 313 14.37 35.85 13.79
C GLY A 313 14.01 34.61 12.95
N VAL A 314 14.63 33.46 13.23
CA VAL A 314 14.34 32.18 12.57
C VAL A 314 12.97 31.67 13.00
N ILE A 315 12.67 31.71 14.31
CA ILE A 315 11.36 31.31 14.84
C ILE A 315 10.25 32.17 14.22
N ALA A 316 10.42 33.49 14.20
CA ALA A 316 9.45 34.41 13.60
C ALA A 316 9.30 34.21 12.09
N TRP A 317 10.37 33.85 11.38
CA TRP A 317 10.30 33.50 9.95
C TRP A 317 9.50 32.20 9.73
N MET A 318 9.76 31.16 10.53
CA MET A 318 9.03 29.88 10.47
C MET A 318 7.54 30.11 10.77
N GLU A 319 7.24 30.83 11.84
CA GLU A 319 5.88 31.19 12.23
C GLU A 319 5.13 31.89 11.10
N ARG A 320 5.72 32.94 10.49
CA ARG A 320 5.11 33.63 9.34
C ARG A 320 4.88 32.68 8.16
N ARG A 321 5.85 31.81 7.85
CA ARG A 321 5.78 30.88 6.72
C ARG A 321 4.69 29.83 6.90
N TYR A 322 4.58 29.25 8.09
CA TYR A 322 3.57 28.24 8.41
C TYR A 322 2.19 28.87 8.56
N ASN A 323 2.05 29.98 9.29
CA ASN A 323 0.76 30.69 9.39
C ASN A 323 0.27 31.15 8.02
N GLY A 324 1.16 31.65 7.15
CA GLY A 324 0.82 31.98 5.76
C GLY A 324 0.33 30.77 4.97
N LEU A 325 1.02 29.62 5.09
CA LEU A 325 0.58 28.38 4.46
C LEU A 325 -0.81 27.94 4.94
N PHE A 326 -1.03 27.94 6.26
CA PHE A 326 -2.31 27.51 6.84
C PHE A 326 -3.45 28.46 6.47
N ARG A 327 -3.22 29.77 6.39
CA ARG A 327 -4.23 30.71 5.86
C ARG A 327 -4.60 30.39 4.41
N THR A 328 -3.62 30.10 3.55
CA THR A 328 -3.88 29.67 2.17
C THR A 328 -4.62 28.33 2.12
N LEU A 329 -4.37 27.45 3.10
CA LEU A 329 -5.12 26.23 3.33
C LEU A 329 -6.43 26.49 4.10
N GLY A 330 -6.89 27.74 4.26
CA GLY A 330 -8.21 28.06 4.82
C GLY A 330 -8.33 27.99 6.35
N ASP A 331 -7.23 28.10 7.11
CA ASP A 331 -7.27 28.45 8.54
C ASP A 331 -7.67 29.92 8.71
N ALA A 332 -8.70 30.19 9.53
CA ALA A 332 -9.17 31.55 9.77
C ALA A 332 -8.12 32.37 10.55
N SER A 333 -7.56 31.78 11.59
CA SER A 333 -6.57 32.43 12.48
C SER A 333 -5.47 31.46 12.93
N PRO A 334 -4.59 30.97 12.03
CA PRO A 334 -3.57 30.00 12.43
C PRO A 334 -2.53 30.61 13.39
N ASP A 335 -2.19 29.85 14.43
CA ASP A 335 -1.15 30.17 15.42
C ASP A 335 -0.19 29.00 15.60
N PHE A 336 0.62 28.76 14.56
CA PHE A 336 1.59 27.66 14.54
C PHE A 336 2.50 27.64 15.77
N LEU A 337 2.97 28.80 16.22
CA LEU A 337 3.90 28.85 17.35
C LEU A 337 3.21 28.53 18.67
N GLY A 338 1.97 28.99 18.87
CA GLY A 338 1.12 28.56 19.99
C GLY A 338 0.90 27.04 19.97
N GLY A 339 0.53 26.49 18.81
CA GLY A 339 0.37 25.04 18.63
C GLY A 339 1.64 24.25 18.96
N VAL A 340 2.83 24.69 18.54
CA VAL A 340 4.10 24.03 18.87
C VAL A 340 4.48 24.21 20.34
N ARG A 341 4.20 25.37 20.93
CA ARG A 341 4.46 25.63 22.36
C ARG A 341 3.67 24.66 23.23
N ASP A 342 2.42 24.38 22.91
CA ASP A 342 1.62 23.41 23.68
C ASP A 342 2.17 21.98 23.62
N LEU A 343 3.01 21.67 22.62
CA LEU A 343 3.66 20.36 22.46
C LEU A 343 5.03 20.27 23.15
N THR A 344 5.50 21.31 23.85
CA THR A 344 6.74 21.21 24.65
C THR A 344 6.53 20.29 25.85
N ARG A 345 7.62 19.72 26.39
CA ARG A 345 7.50 18.80 27.52
C ARG A 345 6.94 19.50 28.74
N GLU A 346 7.42 20.70 29.04
CA GLU A 346 6.93 21.50 30.17
C GLU A 346 5.41 21.73 30.11
N ASN A 347 4.90 22.16 28.95
CA ASN A 347 3.48 22.44 28.77
C ASN A 347 2.63 21.16 28.80
N CYS A 348 3.06 20.06 28.16
CA CYS A 348 2.35 18.79 28.23
C CYS A 348 2.30 18.20 29.65
N LEU A 349 3.37 18.37 30.45
CA LEU A 349 3.37 17.94 31.85
C LEU A 349 2.41 18.77 32.71
N CYS A 350 2.32 20.08 32.44
CA CYS A 350 1.30 20.93 33.07
C CYS A 350 -0.11 20.52 32.65
N PHE A 351 -0.33 20.37 31.35
CA PHE A 351 -1.57 19.89 30.76
C PHE A 351 -2.06 18.59 31.41
N ASN A 352 -1.16 17.62 31.63
CA ASN A 352 -1.53 16.35 32.25
C ASN A 352 -2.04 16.48 33.68
N ARG A 353 -1.48 17.43 34.46
CA ARG A 353 -1.96 17.69 35.83
C ARG A 353 -3.35 18.32 35.83
N GLU A 354 -3.63 19.18 34.85
CA GLU A 354 -4.92 19.87 34.74
C GLU A 354 -5.98 19.13 33.93
N THR A 355 -5.58 18.06 33.23
CA THR A 355 -6.44 17.29 32.31
C THR A 355 -6.34 15.79 32.64
N PRO A 356 -6.74 15.38 33.86
CA PRO A 356 -6.79 13.97 34.20
C PRO A 356 -7.86 13.24 33.37
N ASP A 357 -7.64 11.94 33.20
CA ASP A 357 -8.62 11.05 32.57
C ASP A 357 -9.94 11.07 33.36
N GLN A 358 -11.05 11.06 32.63
CA GLN A 358 -12.39 11.16 33.21
C GLN A 358 -13.01 9.77 33.41
N GLU A 359 -13.70 9.58 34.53
CA GLU A 359 -14.46 8.36 34.78
C GLU A 359 -15.55 8.16 33.72
N GLY A 360 -15.77 6.92 33.29
CA GLY A 360 -16.76 6.59 32.26
C GLY A 360 -16.30 6.78 30.81
N VAL A 361 -15.04 7.19 30.60
CA VAL A 361 -14.38 7.23 29.28
C VAL A 361 -13.26 6.20 29.24
N PHE A 362 -13.23 5.36 28.20
CA PHE A 362 -12.14 4.39 28.02
C PHE A 362 -10.95 5.01 27.28
N TYR A 363 -9.79 5.08 27.93
CA TYR A 363 -8.56 5.61 27.33
C TYR A 363 -7.60 4.48 26.94
N GLN A 364 -7.17 4.49 25.68
CA GLN A 364 -6.09 3.63 25.20
C GLN A 364 -5.14 4.40 24.30
N SER A 365 -3.89 3.97 24.24
CA SER A 365 -2.92 4.55 23.31
C SER A 365 -2.10 3.51 22.58
N VAL A 366 -1.55 3.92 21.45
CA VAL A 366 -0.68 3.10 20.61
C VAL A 366 0.40 3.99 20.02
N MET A 367 1.60 3.43 19.94
CA MET A 367 2.76 4.10 19.38
C MET A 367 3.23 3.37 18.13
N SER A 368 3.84 4.06 17.18
CA SER A 368 4.62 3.45 16.10
C SER A 368 6.07 3.91 16.18
N THR A 369 7.04 3.17 15.66
CA THR A 369 8.44 3.64 15.67
C THR A 369 9.18 3.38 14.36
N MET A 370 10.03 4.33 13.99
CA MET A 370 11.01 4.21 12.91
C MET A 370 12.25 3.48 13.39
N GLN A 371 12.75 2.56 12.56
CA GLN A 371 13.99 1.82 12.85
C GLN A 371 15.25 2.60 12.46
N LYS A 372 15.16 3.52 11.50
CA LYS A 372 16.29 4.30 10.96
C LYS A 372 15.80 5.64 10.41
N PRO A 373 16.68 6.64 10.22
CA PRO A 373 16.26 7.95 9.71
C PRO A 373 15.71 7.89 8.28
N SER A 374 16.22 6.98 7.43
CA SER A 374 15.72 6.78 6.07
C SER A 374 14.36 6.06 6.00
N SER A 375 13.70 5.83 7.13
CA SER A 375 12.37 5.22 7.15
C SER A 375 11.26 6.16 6.72
N ALA A 376 11.50 7.47 6.74
CA ALA A 376 10.58 8.48 6.22
C ALA A 376 11.38 9.56 5.50
N GLY A 377 10.68 10.40 4.72
CA GLY A 377 11.27 11.58 4.09
C GLY A 377 11.48 12.74 5.08
N PHE A 378 11.95 13.86 4.55
CA PHE A 378 11.98 15.12 5.30
C PHE A 378 10.54 15.59 5.63
N PRO A 379 10.29 16.13 6.85
CA PRO A 379 11.25 16.42 7.92
C PRO A 379 11.51 15.28 8.91
N LEU A 380 10.73 14.19 8.87
CA LEU A 380 10.76 13.12 9.87
C LEU A 380 12.12 12.43 10.00
N ASN A 381 12.87 12.30 8.91
CA ASN A 381 14.23 11.75 8.94
C ASN A 381 15.21 12.58 9.79
N LEU A 382 15.08 13.91 9.76
CA LEU A 382 15.92 14.84 10.50
C LEU A 382 15.50 14.88 11.97
N THR A 383 14.21 15.06 12.23
CA THR A 383 13.68 15.15 13.60
C THR A 383 13.84 13.82 14.35
N TRP A 384 13.88 12.68 13.67
CA TRP A 384 14.25 11.39 14.27
C TRP A 384 15.60 11.45 15.00
N HIS A 385 16.61 12.12 14.42
CA HIS A 385 17.92 12.30 15.06
C HIS A 385 17.84 13.21 16.29
N LEU A 386 17.00 14.24 16.24
CA LEU A 386 16.81 15.14 17.38
C LEU A 386 16.15 14.41 18.54
N VAL A 387 15.05 13.67 18.29
CA VAL A 387 14.40 12.85 19.33
C VAL A 387 15.38 11.81 19.88
N ARG A 388 16.16 11.12 19.02
CA ARG A 388 17.23 10.21 19.48
C ARG A 388 18.27 10.90 20.36
N LYS A 389 18.65 12.15 20.04
CA LYS A 389 19.63 12.92 20.81
C LYS A 389 19.11 13.30 22.19
N TYR A 390 17.88 13.81 22.26
CA TYR A 390 17.31 14.38 23.48
C TYR A 390 16.60 13.33 24.37
N ASP A 391 15.76 12.48 23.78
CA ASP A 391 14.97 11.47 24.52
C ASP A 391 15.71 10.13 24.67
N ARG A 392 16.73 9.87 23.83
CA ARG A 392 17.54 8.62 23.83
C ARG A 392 16.73 7.33 23.66
N GLU A 393 15.55 7.40 23.07
CA GLU A 393 14.66 6.27 22.87
C GLU A 393 14.19 6.09 21.42
N ALA A 394 13.43 5.02 21.17
CA ALA A 394 12.78 4.80 19.88
C ALA A 394 11.68 5.86 19.65
N ASN A 395 11.54 6.31 18.41
CA ASN A 395 10.58 7.35 18.05
C ASN A 395 10.07 7.15 16.62
N ASP A 396 8.98 7.83 16.28
CA ASP A 396 8.33 7.80 14.96
C ASP A 396 8.79 8.91 14.00
N GLY A 397 9.85 9.64 14.38
CA GLY A 397 10.32 10.85 13.70
C GLY A 397 9.95 12.14 14.44
N LEU A 398 8.95 12.16 15.30
CA LEU A 398 8.54 13.35 16.07
C LEU A 398 8.33 13.04 17.54
N VAL A 399 7.61 11.97 17.86
CA VAL A 399 7.20 11.65 19.23
C VAL A 399 8.06 10.50 19.73
N ALA A 400 8.60 10.67 20.93
CA ALA A 400 9.36 9.65 21.62
C ALA A 400 8.40 8.62 22.22
N ARG A 401 8.77 7.33 22.23
CA ARG A 401 7.87 6.25 22.66
C ARG A 401 7.25 6.49 24.03
N SER A 402 8.05 6.84 25.04
CA SER A 402 7.56 7.10 26.40
C SER A 402 6.59 8.29 26.48
N SER A 403 6.69 9.22 25.53
CA SER A 403 5.76 10.35 25.41
C SER A 403 4.38 9.92 24.91
N ALA A 404 4.29 8.83 24.12
CA ALA A 404 3.04 8.34 23.56
C ALA A 404 2.25 7.35 24.44
N GLU A 405 2.89 6.75 25.44
CA GLU A 405 2.24 5.78 26.34
C GLU A 405 1.25 6.47 27.28
N TRP A 406 -0.04 6.15 27.18
CA TRP A 406 -1.11 6.74 27.99
C TRP A 406 -2.29 5.77 28.14
N GLY A 407 -2.99 5.81 29.29
CA GLY A 407 -4.11 4.91 29.58
C GLY A 407 -3.72 3.43 29.38
N HIS A 408 -4.62 2.67 28.74
CA HIS A 408 -4.33 1.30 28.34
C HIS A 408 -3.44 1.27 27.08
N PHE A 409 -2.12 1.13 27.27
CA PHE A 409 -1.16 1.10 26.16
C PHE A 409 -1.22 -0.23 25.39
N LEU A 410 -1.64 -0.17 24.13
CA LEU A 410 -1.75 -1.33 23.22
C LEU A 410 -0.39 -1.82 22.70
N GLY A 411 0.67 -1.06 22.90
CA GLY A 411 2.01 -1.40 22.48
C GLY A 411 2.53 -0.57 21.31
N ASN A 412 3.63 -1.05 20.73
CA ASN A 412 4.37 -0.36 19.70
C ASN A 412 4.25 -1.07 18.33
N LEU A 413 3.63 -0.40 17.36
CA LEU A 413 3.56 -0.79 15.97
C LEU A 413 4.93 -0.70 15.31
N SER A 414 5.38 -1.80 14.73
CA SER A 414 6.53 -1.85 13.84
C SER A 414 6.24 -2.79 12.68
N ALA A 415 6.63 -2.37 11.47
CA ALA A 415 6.63 -3.26 10.32
C ALA A 415 7.67 -4.38 10.52
N SER A 416 7.43 -5.56 9.93
CA SER A 416 8.27 -6.77 10.06
C SER A 416 9.64 -6.67 9.37
N GLY A 417 10.17 -5.47 9.14
CA GLY A 417 11.41 -5.19 8.45
C GLY A 417 12.18 -4.01 9.03
N ARG A 418 13.26 -3.61 8.37
CA ARG A 418 14.21 -2.58 8.87
C ARG A 418 13.74 -1.13 8.69
N ARG A 419 12.48 -0.89 8.29
CA ARG A 419 11.91 0.46 8.10
C ARG A 419 11.20 0.90 9.39
N GLY A 420 10.32 0.07 9.94
CA GLY A 420 9.37 0.54 10.95
C GLY A 420 8.30 1.44 10.34
N VAL A 421 7.57 2.16 11.20
CA VAL A 421 6.40 2.97 10.87
C VAL A 421 6.56 4.37 11.46
N SER A 422 6.62 5.38 10.60
CA SER A 422 6.77 6.79 10.99
C SER A 422 5.46 7.44 11.38
N HIS A 423 5.57 8.66 11.93
CA HIS A 423 4.45 9.50 12.33
C HIS A 423 3.45 9.75 11.19
N GLY A 424 3.93 9.87 9.95
CA GLY A 424 3.06 10.04 8.77
C GLY A 424 2.50 8.72 8.23
N ASP A 425 3.22 7.60 8.41
CA ASP A 425 2.79 6.30 7.90
C ASP A 425 1.57 5.77 8.66
N VAL A 426 1.49 6.03 9.97
CA VAL A 426 0.40 5.53 10.84
C VAL A 426 -0.96 6.17 10.53
N VAL A 427 -1.00 7.25 9.74
CA VAL A 427 -2.24 7.87 9.23
C VAL A 427 -2.38 7.74 7.71
N ASP A 428 -1.54 6.90 7.09
CA ASP A 428 -1.54 6.68 5.65
C ASP A 428 -1.31 7.96 4.81
N LEU A 429 -0.52 8.90 5.34
CA LEU A 429 -0.34 10.24 4.75
C LEU A 429 0.17 10.17 3.31
N MET A 430 1.18 9.34 3.08
CA MET A 430 1.82 9.15 1.78
C MET A 430 1.13 8.10 0.90
N ARG A 431 0.10 7.41 1.41
CA ARG A 431 -0.59 6.30 0.73
C ARG A 431 0.37 5.21 0.22
N GLU A 432 1.47 5.01 0.95
CA GLU A 432 2.51 4.02 0.64
C GLU A 432 2.10 2.66 1.23
N ASP A 433 2.35 1.57 0.49
CA ASP A 433 2.19 0.22 1.01
C ASP A 433 3.49 -0.22 1.70
N ILE A 434 3.46 -0.45 3.02
CA ILE A 434 4.64 -0.82 3.82
C ILE A 434 4.71 -2.34 3.96
N PRO A 435 5.79 -3.00 3.52
CA PRO A 435 5.93 -4.45 3.68
C PRO A 435 5.83 -4.87 5.15
N GLY A 436 4.87 -5.75 5.46
CA GLY A 436 4.64 -6.26 6.81
C GLY A 436 3.84 -5.33 7.73
N PHE A 437 3.26 -4.25 7.21
CA PHE A 437 2.34 -3.39 7.95
C PHE A 437 1.28 -2.82 7.01
N ASP A 438 0.03 -3.25 7.18
CA ASP A 438 -1.11 -2.60 6.52
C ASP A 438 -1.82 -1.70 7.53
N VAL A 439 -1.74 -0.40 7.28
CA VAL A 439 -2.36 0.62 8.13
C VAL A 439 -3.88 0.44 8.21
N ARG A 440 -4.57 0.05 7.13
CA ARG A 440 -6.03 -0.16 7.18
C ARG A 440 -6.38 -1.32 8.08
N GLU A 441 -5.63 -2.40 7.96
CA GLU A 441 -5.86 -3.60 8.78
C GLU A 441 -5.61 -3.30 10.26
N PHE A 442 -4.59 -2.49 10.57
CA PHE A 442 -4.39 -1.98 11.92
C PHE A 442 -5.62 -1.22 12.46
N TYR A 443 -6.20 -0.27 11.71
CA TYR A 443 -7.40 0.45 12.17
C TYR A 443 -8.66 -0.43 12.18
N ILE A 444 -8.82 -1.36 11.24
CA ILE A 444 -9.93 -2.34 11.27
C ILE A 444 -9.86 -3.16 12.56
N GLY A 445 -8.68 -3.71 12.89
CA GLY A 445 -8.46 -4.44 14.13
C GLY A 445 -8.69 -3.58 15.38
N LEU A 446 -8.27 -2.32 15.35
CA LEU A 446 -8.49 -1.38 16.46
C LEU A 446 -9.98 -1.12 16.68
N VAL A 447 -10.73 -0.82 15.62
CA VAL A 447 -12.17 -0.55 15.70
C VAL A 447 -12.96 -1.80 16.05
N LYS A 448 -12.56 -2.96 15.51
CA LYS A 448 -13.10 -4.26 15.92
C LYS A 448 -12.91 -4.50 17.41
N GLY A 449 -11.74 -4.20 17.95
CA GLY A 449 -11.50 -4.27 19.40
C GLY A 449 -12.36 -3.33 20.23
N LEU A 450 -12.71 -2.15 19.70
CA LEU A 450 -13.69 -1.25 20.34
C LEU A 450 -15.10 -1.85 20.31
N LYS A 451 -15.53 -2.38 19.16
CA LYS A 451 -16.81 -3.08 19.00
C LYS A 451 -16.95 -4.24 19.98
N GLU A 452 -15.93 -5.09 20.09
CA GLU A 452 -15.91 -6.25 21.01
C GLU A 452 -16.03 -5.85 22.48
N LYS A 453 -15.59 -4.63 22.84
CA LYS A 453 -15.75 -4.05 24.18
C LYS A 453 -17.11 -3.39 24.41
N GLY A 454 -17.99 -3.36 23.40
CA GLY A 454 -19.33 -2.78 23.46
C GLY A 454 -19.38 -1.26 23.23
N PHE A 455 -18.32 -0.68 22.67
CA PHE A 455 -18.29 0.73 22.27
C PHE A 455 -18.83 0.96 20.87
#